data_AF-A0A9X9WER5-F1
#
_entry.id   AF-A0A9X9WER5-F1
#
_cell.length_a   1.000
_cell.length_b   1.000
_cell.length_c   1.000
_cell.angle_alpha   90.00
_cell.angle_beta   90.00
_cell.angle_gamma   90.00
#
_symmetry.space_group_name_H-M   'P 1'
#
loop_
_entity.id
_entity.type
_entity.pdbx_description
1 polymer ?
#
loop_
_entity_poly.entity_id
_entity_poly.type
_entity_poly.pdbx_seq_one_letter_code
_entity_poly.pdbx_strand_id
1 'polypeptide(L)'
;MRIAYLPDGTPMPVFEPGDLVRLIRDEPGDVVTARAGEWGEVLRNGGAEGLDIRFAGYSRPRTTDLPLALNVPSSRVVPCDRRGLRIELQRDFRQAARKA
;
A
#
# COMPACT_ATOMS: atom_id res chain seq x y z
N MET A 1 -2.55 10.92 -4.09
CA MET A 1 -3.57 10.11 -3.38
C MET A 1 -4.82 10.95 -3.20
N ARG A 2 -5.97 10.35 -3.52
CA ARG A 2 -7.28 10.90 -3.18
C ARG A 2 -8.09 9.90 -2.37
N ILE A 3 -9.13 10.38 -1.69
CA ILE A 3 -10.06 9.53 -0.95
C ILE A 3 -11.37 9.44 -1.73
N ALA A 4 -11.73 8.23 -2.16
CA ALA A 4 -13.07 7.92 -2.66
C ALA A 4 -13.94 7.40 -1.52
N TYR A 5 -15.26 7.42 -1.69
CA TYR A 5 -16.21 6.86 -0.74
C TYR A 5 -17.01 5.77 -1.42
N LEU A 6 -17.11 4.61 -0.76
CA LEU A 6 -18.04 3.56 -1.14
C LEU A 6 -19.49 4.02 -0.87
N PRO A 7 -20.50 3.36 -1.46
CA PRO A 7 -21.91 3.71 -1.25
C PRO A 7 -22.36 3.69 0.22
N ASP A 8 -21.71 2.91 1.07
CA ASP A 8 -21.94 2.86 2.52
C ASP A 8 -21.23 3.99 3.30
N GLY A 9 -20.60 4.94 2.60
CA GLY A 9 -19.83 6.04 3.17
C GLY A 9 -18.44 5.64 3.66
N THR A 10 -18.01 4.41 3.42
CA THR A 10 -16.67 3.94 3.78
C THR A 10 -15.62 4.63 2.91
N PRO A 11 -14.66 5.41 3.46
CA PRO A 11 -13.60 5.97 2.65
C PRO A 11 -12.62 4.88 2.21
N MET A 12 -12.19 4.97 0.97
CA MET A 12 -11.18 4.13 0.33
C MET A 12 -10.11 5.01 -0.31
N PRO A 13 -8.82 4.78 0.01
CA PRO A 13 -7.75 5.46 -0.69
C PRO A 13 -7.74 5.01 -2.15
N VAL A 14 -7.64 5.98 -3.05
CA VAL A 14 -7.33 5.78 -4.46
C VAL A 14 -5.92 6.30 -4.68
N PHE A 15 -5.03 5.37 -5.00
CA PHE A 15 -3.61 5.65 -5.17
C PHE A 15 -3.32 6.19 -6.57
N GLU A 16 -2.32 7.03 -6.67
CA GLU A 16 -1.82 7.66 -7.89
C GLU A 16 -0.30 7.45 -7.96
N PRO A 17 0.31 7.53 -9.16
CA PRO A 17 1.76 7.53 -9.28
C PRO A 17 2.41 8.58 -8.36
N GLY A 18 3.46 8.19 -7.65
CA GLY A 18 4.15 9.01 -6.66
C GLY A 18 3.65 8.85 -5.22
N ASP A 19 2.51 8.18 -5.00
CA ASP A 19 2.01 7.92 -3.66
C ASP A 19 2.87 6.89 -2.92
N LEU A 20 3.05 7.12 -1.62
CA LEU A 20 3.75 6.18 -0.74
C LEU A 20 2.79 5.19 -0.11
N VAL A 21 3.11 3.91 -0.26
CA VAL A 21 2.30 2.80 0.23
C VAL A 21 3.14 1.77 0.96
N ARG A 22 2.52 1.12 1.93
CA ARG A 22 3.09 0.02 2.70
C ARG A 22 2.26 -1.24 2.52
N LEU A 23 2.92 -2.36 2.26
CA LEU A 23 2.30 -3.68 2.26
C LEU A 23 1.84 -4.05 3.67
N ILE A 24 0.57 -4.41 3.80
CA ILE A 24 0.00 -5.00 5.03
C ILE A 24 -0.05 -6.53 4.97
N ARG A 25 0.15 -7.11 3.79
CA ARG A 25 0.29 -8.53 3.52
C ARG A 25 1.36 -8.70 2.45
N ASP A 26 1.94 -9.88 2.38
CA ASP A 26 2.88 -10.22 1.30
C ASP A 26 2.23 -10.03 -0.08
N GLU A 27 3.06 -9.87 -1.10
CA GLU A 27 2.62 -9.91 -2.50
C GLU A 27 1.87 -11.22 -2.79
N PRO A 28 0.80 -11.19 -3.61
CA PRO A 28 0.14 -12.41 -4.05
C PRO A 28 1.01 -13.21 -5.03
N GLY A 29 0.98 -14.54 -4.93
CA GLY A 29 1.63 -15.45 -5.87
C GLY A 29 2.50 -16.49 -5.17
N ASP A 30 2.93 -17.50 -5.93
CA ASP A 30 3.81 -18.57 -5.43
C ASP A 30 5.23 -18.07 -5.18
N VAL A 31 5.63 -17.01 -5.88
CA VAL A 31 6.92 -16.32 -5.70
C VAL A 31 6.65 -14.97 -5.05
N VAL A 32 6.94 -14.87 -3.76
CA VAL A 32 6.79 -13.63 -3.00
C VAL A 32 8.04 -12.78 -3.17
N THR A 33 7.97 -11.73 -3.99
CA THR A 33 9.09 -10.81 -4.20
C THR A 33 9.05 -9.62 -3.25
N ALA A 34 7.89 -9.31 -2.68
CA ALA A 34 7.69 -8.27 -1.66
C ALA A 34 6.86 -8.76 -0.46
N ARG A 35 7.25 -8.34 0.74
CA ARG A 35 6.72 -8.81 2.02
C ARG A 35 5.96 -7.74 2.79
N ALA A 36 5.09 -8.18 3.69
CA ALA A 36 4.39 -7.31 4.63
C ALA A 36 5.38 -6.43 5.40
N GLY A 37 5.07 -5.14 5.49
CA GLY A 37 5.91 -4.14 6.12
C GLY A 37 6.87 -3.42 5.17
N GLU A 38 7.14 -3.97 3.98
CA GLU A 38 7.86 -3.24 2.95
C GLU A 38 7.01 -2.08 2.42
N TRP A 39 7.67 -0.97 2.11
CA TRP A 39 7.00 0.23 1.64
C TRP A 39 7.79 0.88 0.51
N GLY A 40 7.08 1.62 -0.32
CA GLY A 40 7.59 2.13 -1.57
C GLY A 40 6.65 3.11 -2.23
N GLU A 41 7.01 3.47 -3.45
CA GLU A 41 6.28 4.42 -4.28
C GLU A 41 5.47 3.69 -5.34
N VAL A 42 4.22 4.11 -5.52
CA VAL A 42 3.36 3.65 -6.61
C VAL A 42 3.89 4.22 -7.93
N LEU A 43 4.16 3.36 -8.90
CA LEU A 43 4.57 3.76 -10.25
C LEU A 43 3.36 3.90 -11.17
N ARG A 44 2.40 2.99 -11.01
CA ARG A 44 1.20 2.89 -11.82
C ARG A 44 0.06 2.37 -10.97
N ASN A 45 -1.14 2.91 -11.22
CA ASN A 45 -2.39 2.32 -10.76
C ASN A 45 -3.18 1.83 -11.98
N GLY A 46 -3.26 0.51 -12.16
CA GLY A 46 -4.03 -0.16 -13.22
C GLY A 46 -5.51 -0.37 -12.87
N GLY A 47 -5.99 0.21 -11.77
CA GLY A 47 -7.36 0.03 -11.29
C GLY A 47 -7.59 -1.40 -10.79
N ALA A 48 -8.35 -2.18 -11.55
CA ALA A 48 -8.65 -3.58 -11.22
C ALA A 48 -7.41 -4.49 -11.32
N GLU A 49 -6.44 -4.13 -12.17
CA GLU A 49 -5.17 -4.87 -12.32
C GLU A 49 -4.27 -4.73 -11.08
N GLY A 50 -4.47 -3.67 -10.28
CA GLY A 50 -3.67 -3.40 -9.09
C GLY A 50 -2.61 -2.32 -9.31
N LEU A 51 -1.63 -2.31 -8.41
CA LEU A 51 -0.60 -1.29 -8.30
C LEU A 51 0.77 -1.87 -8.63
N ASP A 52 1.55 -1.14 -9.41
CA ASP A 52 2.97 -1.41 -9.56
C ASP A 52 3.74 -0.57 -8.56
N ILE A 53 4.59 -1.19 -7.74
CA ILE A 53 5.23 -0.55 -6.59
C ILE A 53 6.73 -0.76 -6.64
N ARG A 54 7.48 0.34 -6.58
CA ARG A 54 8.94 0.31 -6.38
C ARG A 54 9.24 0.46 -4.89
N PHE A 55 9.81 -0.56 -4.28
CA PHE A 55 10.14 -0.51 -2.85
C PHE A 55 11.40 0.31 -2.59
N ALA A 56 11.41 1.01 -1.44
CA ALA A 56 12.51 1.89 -1.06
C ALA A 56 13.77 1.13 -0.57
N GLY A 57 13.67 -0.19 -0.36
CA GLY A 57 14.81 -1.05 -0.03
C GLY A 57 15.40 -0.90 1.38
N TYR A 58 14.87 -0.02 2.22
CA TYR A 58 15.39 0.21 3.59
C TYR A 58 15.42 -1.04 4.47
N SER A 59 14.58 -2.03 4.19
CA SER A 59 14.52 -3.31 4.91
C SER A 59 15.35 -4.42 4.25
N ARG A 60 16.17 -4.10 3.23
CA ARG A 60 16.94 -5.08 2.46
C ARG A 60 18.45 -4.81 2.49
N PRO A 61 19.29 -5.84 2.26
CA PRO A 61 20.71 -5.64 2.01
C PRO A 61 20.92 -4.64 0.87
N ARG A 62 21.92 -3.75 1.00
CA ARG A 62 22.22 -2.70 0.01
C ARG A 62 22.57 -3.24 -1.39
N THR A 63 22.89 -4.52 -1.49
CA THR A 63 23.28 -5.20 -2.73
C THR A 63 22.11 -5.89 -3.43
N THR A 64 20.90 -5.84 -2.85
CA THR A 64 19.72 -6.46 -3.44
C THR A 64 19.06 -5.48 -4.41
N ASP A 65 18.74 -5.96 -5.61
CA ASP A 65 17.92 -5.20 -6.55
C ASP A 65 16.61 -4.77 -5.87
N LEU A 66 16.25 -3.50 -6.03
CA LEU A 66 15.01 -2.98 -5.46
C LEU A 66 13.84 -3.71 -6.13
N PRO A 67 13.04 -4.49 -5.38
CA PRO A 67 11.96 -5.25 -5.98
C PRO A 67 10.93 -4.27 -6.56
N LEU A 68 10.50 -4.61 -7.76
CA LEU A 68 9.30 -4.08 -8.37
C LEU A 68 8.21 -5.14 -8.20
N ALA A 69 7.23 -4.88 -7.33
CA ALA A 69 6.05 -5.72 -7.27
C ALA A 69 5.04 -5.20 -8.30
N LEU A 70 4.45 -6.11 -9.05
CA LEU A 70 3.53 -5.79 -10.14
C LEU A 70 2.12 -6.23 -9.77
N ASN A 71 1.12 -5.47 -10.22
CA ASN A 71 -0.29 -5.85 -10.07
C ASN A 71 -0.71 -6.14 -8.61
N VAL A 72 -0.10 -5.43 -7.65
CA VAL A 72 -0.40 -5.59 -6.22
C VAL A 72 -1.81 -5.08 -5.95
N PRO A 73 -2.73 -5.91 -5.41
CA PRO A 73 -4.08 -5.45 -5.10
C PRO A 73 -4.05 -4.28 -4.11
N SER A 74 -4.81 -3.23 -4.39
CA SER A 74 -4.90 -2.04 -3.52
C SER A 74 -5.36 -2.38 -2.08
N SER A 75 -6.08 -3.50 -1.91
CA SER A 75 -6.49 -4.04 -0.61
C SER A 75 -5.35 -4.62 0.24
N ARG A 76 -4.17 -4.86 -0.34
CA ARG A 76 -2.97 -5.35 0.37
C ARG A 76 -2.02 -4.24 0.78
N VAL A 77 -2.36 -2.99 0.50
CA VAL A 77 -1.56 -1.84 0.88
C VAL A 77 -2.35 -0.83 1.68
N VAL A 78 -1.63 0.00 2.43
CA VAL A 78 -2.14 1.19 3.11
C VAL A 78 -1.26 2.39 2.76
N PRO A 79 -1.80 3.62 2.74
CA PRO A 79 -0.98 4.81 2.60
C PRO A 79 0.01 4.92 3.77
N CYS A 80 1.22 5.39 3.49
CA CYS A 80 2.24 5.61 4.50
C CYS A 80 3.00 6.92 4.26
N ASP A 81 3.72 7.38 5.29
CA ASP A 81 4.63 8.52 5.17
C ASP A 81 6.00 8.11 4.57
N ARG A 82 6.92 9.08 4.47
CA ARG A 82 8.30 8.87 3.99
C ARG A 82 9.16 7.99 4.89
N ARG A 83 8.66 7.59 6.05
CA ARG A 83 9.33 6.65 6.97
C ARG A 83 8.73 5.25 6.86
N GLY A 84 7.71 5.06 6.01
CA GLY A 84 6.96 3.82 5.91
C GLY A 84 5.97 3.61 7.05
N LEU A 85 5.65 4.64 7.83
CA LEU A 85 4.63 4.55 8.88
C LEU A 85 3.25 4.75 8.27
N ARG A 86 2.32 3.87 8.60
CA ARG A 86 0.94 3.95 8.12
C ARG A 86 0.35 5.31 8.48
N ILE A 87 -0.24 5.97 7.50
CA ILE A 87 -1.06 7.16 7.73
C ILE A 87 -2.45 6.66 8.11
N GLU A 88 -2.89 7.00 9.32
CA GLU A 88 -4.24 6.67 9.76
C GLU A 88 -5.24 7.56 9.01
N LEU A 89 -6.16 6.93 8.27
CA LEU A 89 -7.26 7.65 7.64
C LEU A 89 -8.39 7.82 8.66
N GLN A 90 -9.26 8.83 8.49
CA GLN A 90 -10.43 9.07 9.39
C GLN A 90 -11.30 7.81 9.65
N ARG A 91 -11.30 6.83 8.74
CA ARG A 91 -11.96 5.52 8.93
C ARG A 91 -11.34 4.65 10.00
N ASP A 92 -10.02 4.70 10.16
CA ASP A 92 -9.30 3.91 11.16
C ASP A 92 -9.75 4.32 12.58
N PHE A 93 -9.92 5.63 12.79
CA PHE A 93 -10.49 6.20 14.02
C PHE A 93 -11.95 5.77 14.25
N ARG A 94 -12.82 5.80 13.22
CA ARG A 94 -14.24 5.39 13.36
C ARG A 94 -14.42 3.89 13.62
N GLN A 95 -13.56 3.04 13.06
CA GLN A 95 -13.62 1.59 13.32
C GLN A 95 -13.09 1.21 14.71
N ALA A 96 -12.04 1.89 15.20
CA ALA A 96 -11.55 1.69 16.56
C ALA A 96 -12.61 2.07 17.60
N ALA A 97 -13.30 3.20 17.40
CA ALA A 97 -14.37 3.67 18.29
C ALA A 97 -15.62 2.76 18.33
N ARG A 98 -15.82 1.90 17.33
CA ARG A 98 -16.92 0.92 17.28
C ARG A 98 -16.59 -0.42 17.94
N LYS A 99 -15.31 -0.67 18.26
CA LYS A 99 -14.81 -1.91 18.87
C LYS A 99 -14.46 -1.74 20.35
N ALA A 100 -14.54 -0.53 20.89
CA ALA A 100 -14.46 -0.21 22.31
C ALA A 100 -15.87 -0.14 22.91
#